data_AF-A0A934CA29-F1
#
_entry.id   AF-A0A934CA29-F1
#
_cell.length_a   1.000
_cell.length_b   1.000
_cell.length_c   1.000
_cell.angle_alpha   90.00
_cell.angle_beta   90.00
_cell.angle_gamma   90.00
#
_symmetry.space_group_name_H-M   'P 1'
#
loop_
_entity.id
_entity.type
_entity.pdbx_description
1 polymer ?
#
loop_
_entity_poly.entity_id
_entity_poly.type
_entity_poly.pdbx_seq_one_letter_code
_entity_poly.pdbx_strand_id
1 'polypeptide(L)'
;MKNRFFIFTLSCLVALGAVAPGNYAAAQVGPPPQLPAAGVLPGDFWYPVDRLLERAQEIFTFGNERQARLLADQAAERLAEANTL
;
A
#
# COMPACT_ATOMS: atom_id res chain seq x y z
N MET A 1 -15.71 36.43 30.58
CA MET A 1 -15.98 35.20 29.80
C MET A 1 -15.08 35.13 28.55
N LYS A 2 -13.74 35.09 28.68
CA LYS A 2 -12.82 35.23 27.52
C LYS A 2 -11.77 34.11 27.39
N ASN A 3 -11.73 33.17 28.34
CA ASN A 3 -10.67 32.14 28.41
C ASN A 3 -11.18 30.70 28.14
N ARG A 4 -12.48 30.52 27.88
CA ARG A 4 -13.09 29.19 27.62
C ARG A 4 -12.98 28.76 26.16
N PHE A 5 -12.85 29.72 25.24
CA PHE A 5 -12.67 29.44 23.81
C PHE A 5 -11.25 28.93 23.49
N PHE A 6 -10.26 29.43 24.23
CA PHE A 6 -8.85 29.06 24.05
C PHE A 6 -8.55 27.61 24.47
N ILE A 7 -9.25 27.11 25.50
CA ILE A 7 -9.12 25.72 25.98
C ILE A 7 -9.68 24.74 24.93
N PHE A 8 -10.78 25.11 24.26
CA PHE A 8 -11.38 24.28 23.20
C PHE A 8 -10.50 24.20 21.95
N THR A 9 -9.86 25.30 21.54
CA THR A 9 -8.91 25.28 20.41
C THR A 9 -7.63 24.52 20.72
N LEU A 10 -7.13 24.56 21.96
CA LEU A 10 -5.98 23.78 22.38
C LEU A 10 -6.27 22.26 22.38
N SER A 11 -7.49 21.86 22.77
CA SER A 11 -7.91 20.45 22.73
C SER A 11 -8.00 19.89 21.31
N CYS A 12 -8.34 20.71 20.30
CA CYS A 12 -8.40 20.26 18.92
C CYS A 12 -7.00 20.08 18.31
N LEU A 13 -6.01 20.88 18.75
CA LEU A 13 -4.63 20.76 18.28
C LEU A 13 -3.91 19.52 18.84
N VAL A 14 -4.27 19.06 20.04
CA VAL A 14 -3.74 17.82 20.63
C VAL A 14 -4.31 16.56 19.96
N ALA A 15 -5.54 16.63 19.42
CA ALA A 15 -6.13 15.52 18.67
C ALA A 15 -5.44 15.26 17.31
N LEU A 16 -4.70 16.23 16.76
CA LEU A 16 -3.91 16.05 15.54
C LEU A 16 -2.51 15.46 15.81
N GLY A 17 -2.08 15.38 17.07
CA GLY A 17 -0.75 14.90 17.48
C GLY A 17 -0.68 13.42 17.86
N ALA A 18 -1.81 12.70 17.80
CA ALA A 18 -1.89 11.28 18.14
C ALA A 18 -1.98 10.36 16.90
N VAL A 19 -1.42 10.78 15.76
CA VAL A 19 -0.90 9.79 14.81
C VAL A 19 0.35 9.22 15.47
N ALA A 20 0.17 8.10 16.19
CA ALA A 20 1.28 7.29 16.59
C ALA A 20 2.18 7.10 15.35
N PRO A 21 3.51 7.31 15.45
CA PRO A 21 4.41 6.76 14.46
C PRO A 21 4.26 5.25 14.59
N GLY A 22 3.28 4.69 13.86
CA GLY A 22 3.32 3.30 13.49
C GLY A 22 4.71 3.12 12.93
N ASN A 23 5.46 2.21 13.53
CA ASN A 23 6.76 1.75 13.05
C ASN A 23 6.58 1.33 11.59
N TYR A 24 6.70 2.27 10.64
CA TYR A 24 7.05 1.95 9.28
C TYR A 24 8.51 1.57 9.37
N ALA A 25 8.77 0.34 9.81
CA ALA A 25 10.05 -0.30 9.58
C ALA A 25 10.22 -0.23 8.07
N ALA A 26 10.98 0.76 7.59
CA ALA A 26 11.45 0.81 6.24
C ALA A 26 12.19 -0.50 6.05
N ALA A 27 11.55 -1.46 5.39
CA ALA A 27 12.15 -2.73 5.06
C ALA A 27 13.45 -2.37 4.34
N GLN A 28 14.57 -2.66 5.00
CA GLN A 28 15.89 -2.47 4.40
C GLN A 28 15.86 -3.27 3.10
N VAL A 29 16.00 -2.55 1.98
CA VAL A 29 16.09 -3.14 0.65
C VAL A 29 17.36 -3.99 0.67
N GLY A 30 17.18 -5.30 0.85
CA GLY A 30 18.23 -6.29 0.63
C GLY A 30 18.68 -6.29 -0.83
N PRO A 31 19.59 -7.20 -1.23
CA PRO A 31 19.94 -7.35 -2.65
C PRO A 31 18.67 -7.44 -3.50
N PRO A 32 18.68 -6.90 -4.74
CA PRO A 32 17.48 -6.75 -5.55
C PRO A 32 16.73 -8.08 -5.57
N PRO A 33 15.46 -8.11 -5.11
CA PRO A 33 14.69 -9.33 -5.12
C PRO A 33 14.68 -9.85 -6.56
N GLN A 34 14.86 -11.16 -6.74
CA GLN A 34 14.64 -11.77 -8.04
C GLN A 34 13.19 -11.51 -8.42
N LEU A 35 12.98 -10.56 -9.31
CA LEU A 35 11.66 -10.16 -9.73
C LEU A 35 11.02 -11.31 -10.49
N PRO A 36 9.73 -11.60 -10.26
CA PRO A 36 9.00 -12.52 -11.11
C PRO A 36 9.00 -11.98 -12.56
N ALA A 37 8.75 -12.88 -13.52
CA ALA A 37 8.53 -12.45 -14.90
C ALA A 37 7.36 -11.45 -14.94
N ALA A 38 7.50 -10.39 -15.75
CA ALA A 38 6.41 -9.44 -15.95
C ALA A 38 5.19 -10.18 -16.51
N GLY A 39 4.02 -9.90 -15.93
CA GLY A 39 2.73 -10.44 -16.37
C GLY A 39 2.20 -9.72 -17.61
N VAL A 40 0.90 -9.43 -17.63
CA VAL A 40 0.29 -8.67 -18.72
C VAL A 40 0.73 -7.21 -18.63
N LEU A 41 1.31 -6.65 -19.70
CA LEU A 41 1.91 -5.33 -19.63
C LEU A 41 0.85 -4.22 -19.71
N PRO A 42 1.13 -3.05 -19.11
CA PRO A 42 0.33 -1.86 -19.32
C PRO A 42 0.28 -1.50 -20.81
N GLY A 43 -0.91 -1.53 -21.40
CA GLY A 43 -1.12 -1.28 -22.83
C GLY A 43 -1.53 -2.52 -23.63
N ASP A 44 -1.37 -3.72 -23.06
CA ASP A 44 -1.90 -4.94 -23.65
C ASP A 44 -3.42 -4.97 -23.57
N PHE A 45 -4.06 -5.58 -24.58
CA PHE A 45 -5.51 -5.68 -24.68
C PHE A 45 -6.17 -6.34 -23.45
N TRP A 46 -5.47 -7.28 -22.82
CA TRP A 46 -5.97 -8.05 -21.68
C TRP A 46 -5.63 -7.45 -20.31
N TYR A 47 -4.83 -6.38 -20.26
CA TYR A 47 -4.43 -5.71 -19.02
C TYR A 47 -5.61 -5.30 -18.10
N PRO A 48 -6.72 -4.73 -18.60
CA PRO A 48 -7.84 -4.38 -17.72
C PRO A 48 -8.54 -5.60 -17.08
N VAL A 49 -8.50 -6.76 -17.75
CA VAL A 49 -9.05 -8.01 -17.21
C VAL A 49 -8.16 -8.52 -16.09
N ASP A 50 -6.86 -8.49 -16.29
CA ASP A 50 -5.87 -8.87 -15.29
C ASP A 50 -6.02 -8.02 -14.00
N ARG A 51 -6.14 -6.70 -14.15
CA ARG A 51 -6.44 -5.78 -13.04
C ARG A 51 -7.75 -6.06 -12.32
N LEU A 52 -8.78 -6.52 -13.03
CA LEU A 52 -10.05 -6.89 -12.41
C LEU A 52 -9.90 -8.16 -11.57
N LEU A 53 -9.13 -9.13 -12.06
CA LEU A 53 -8.85 -10.38 -11.34
C LEU A 53 -7.99 -10.13 -10.10
N GLU A 54 -6.96 -9.29 -10.17
CA GLU A 54 -6.16 -8.88 -9.01
C GLU A 54 -7.03 -8.30 -7.89
N ARG A 55 -7.92 -7.36 -8.23
CA ARG A 55 -8.85 -6.76 -7.26
C ARG A 55 -9.81 -7.78 -6.68
N ALA A 56 -10.29 -8.72 -7.49
CA ALA A 56 -11.12 -9.81 -6.99
C ALA A 56 -10.33 -10.67 -5.98
N GLN A 57 -9.07 -10.99 -6.26
CA GLN A 57 -8.21 -11.72 -5.34
C GLN A 57 -8.00 -10.96 -4.03
N GLU A 58 -7.78 -9.65 -4.06
CA GLU A 58 -7.68 -8.82 -2.85
C GLU A 58 -8.95 -8.89 -1.98
N ILE A 59 -10.14 -8.86 -2.61
CA ILE A 59 -11.43 -8.91 -1.90
C ILE A 59 -11.65 -10.29 -1.27
N PHE A 60 -11.29 -11.36 -1.98
CA PHE A 60 -11.52 -12.74 -1.53
C PHE A 60 -10.33 -13.36 -0.77
N THR A 61 -9.23 -12.60 -0.55
CA THR A 61 -8.08 -13.06 0.23
C THR A 61 -8.26 -12.68 1.69
N PHE A 62 -8.58 -13.68 2.50
CA PHE A 62 -8.80 -13.49 3.94
C PHE A 62 -7.56 -13.84 4.76
N GLY A 63 -7.21 -12.95 5.69
CA GLY A 63 -6.13 -13.13 6.67
C GLY A 63 -4.88 -12.31 6.33
N ASN A 64 -4.29 -11.70 7.37
CA ASN A 64 -3.23 -10.70 7.24
C ASN A 64 -1.99 -11.22 6.50
N GLU A 65 -1.53 -12.44 6.78
CA GLU A 65 -0.34 -12.99 6.14
C GLU A 65 -0.54 -13.22 4.65
N ARG A 66 -1.68 -13.82 4.25
CA ARG A 66 -1.99 -14.09 2.85
C ARG A 66 -2.19 -12.80 2.06
N GLN A 67 -2.84 -11.81 2.66
CA GLN A 67 -3.02 -10.50 2.03
C GLN A 67 -1.67 -9.78 1.88
N ALA A 68 -0.81 -9.81 2.90
CA ALA A 68 0.52 -9.21 2.81
C ALA A 68 1.39 -9.88 1.74
N ARG A 69 1.31 -11.21 1.61
CA ARG A 69 2.00 -11.97 0.55
C ARG A 69 1.49 -11.56 -0.83
N LEU A 70 0.17 -11.53 -1.01
CA LEU A 70 -0.47 -11.15 -2.27
C LEU A 70 -0.07 -9.73 -2.71
N LEU A 71 -0.09 -8.77 -1.79
CA LEU A 71 0.34 -7.40 -2.06
C LEU A 71 1.84 -7.31 -2.39
N ALA A 72 2.68 -8.12 -1.75
CA ALA A 72 4.11 -8.18 -2.05
C ALA A 72 4.37 -8.73 -3.47
N ASP A 73 3.64 -9.79 -3.85
CA ASP A 73 3.75 -10.39 -5.18
C ASP A 73 3.28 -9.41 -6.28
N GLN A 74 2.14 -8.74 -6.07
CA GLN A 74 1.66 -7.69 -6.98
C GLN A 74 2.65 -6.51 -7.08
N ALA A 75 3.30 -6.12 -5.98
CA ALA A 75 4.30 -5.05 -6.00
C ALA A 75 5.56 -5.47 -6.79
N ALA A 76 5.99 -6.74 -6.65
CA ALA A 76 7.10 -7.28 -7.42
C ALA A 76 6.78 -7.31 -8.93
N GLU A 77 5.53 -7.62 -9.30
CA GLU A 77 5.06 -7.54 -10.68
C GLU A 77 5.11 -6.10 -11.23
N ARG A 78 4.73 -5.07 -10.45
CA ARG A 78 4.88 -3.66 -10.90
C ARG A 78 6.33 -3.27 -11.14
N LEU A 79 7.25 -3.77 -10.31
CA LEU A 79 8.68 -3.55 -10.54
C LEU A 79 9.16 -4.26 -11.80
N ALA A 80 8.65 -5.47 -12.08
CA ALA A 80 8.97 -6.19 -13.30
C ALA A 80 8.43 -5.47 -14.54
N GLU A 81 7.16 -5.05 -14.53
CA GLU A 81 6.54 -4.25 -15.59
C GLU A 81 7.32 -2.96 -15.84
N ALA A 82 7.69 -2.23 -14.78
CA ALA A 82 8.45 -1.00 -14.90
C ALA A 82 9.85 -1.21 -15.49
N ASN A 83 10.46 -2.39 -15.31
CA ASN A 83 11.75 -2.73 -15.91
C ASN A 83 11.65 -3.18 -17.38
N THR A 84 10.45 -3.48 -17.87
CA THR A 84 10.22 -3.90 -19.27
C THR A 84 9.83 -2.76 -20.21
N LEU A 85 9.50 -1.59 -19.65
CA LEU A 85 9.16 -0.36 -20.38
C LEU A 85 10.41 0.48 -20.67
#